data_AF-A0A1V6CEN3-F1
#
_entry.id   AF-A0A1V6CEN3-F1
#
_cell.length_a   1.000
_cell.length_b   1.000
_cell.length_c   1.000
_cell.angle_alpha   90.00
_cell.angle_beta   90.00
_cell.angle_gamma   90.00
#
_symmetry.space_group_name_H-M   'P 1'
#
loop_
_entity.id
_entity.type
_entity.pdbx_description
1 polymer ?
#
loop_
_entity_poly.entity_id
_entity_poly.type
_entity_poly.pdbx_seq_one_letter_code
_entity_poly.pdbx_strand_id
1 'polypeptide(L)'
;MLKKKTARKLRRIVALSLFVCACILLFISAKLLFFPSVQEEPPKHIEVFDRYWLRLQEKIDWLAKQRESKSAKDFLWLSKRTLELRPLSNRTVFLTFDDGPSGTTPRILDVLKANGVKATFFTLGLQVDDMPSIVRKIVNEGHCVLSHGYSHRYDLYNDPPKFFEDVDRAMSSIMNATGKKPLPYVRLPGGANNQYPRKKSFDECKKGLLNRDISYVEWNASMDDSTFRKHTRNYMIENVLLKAKANSFIIVLMHDSAGKGLTVSALPEVINGLKDMGFVFRTFSDLSDAERKRMFSLKLINR
;
A
#
# COMPACT_ATOMS: atom_id res chain seq x y z
N MET A 1 2.19 -51.00 4.92
CA MET A 1 0.76 -50.59 4.86
C MET A 1 0.50 -49.08 4.69
N LEU A 2 1.35 -48.17 5.18
CA LEU A 2 1.09 -46.71 5.10
C LEU A 2 1.03 -46.13 3.67
N LYS A 3 1.91 -46.53 2.74
CA LYS A 3 1.95 -45.97 1.36
C LYS A 3 0.64 -46.17 0.56
N LYS A 4 -0.08 -47.29 0.79
CA LYS A 4 -1.38 -47.57 0.13
C LYS A 4 -2.53 -46.71 0.70
N LYS A 5 -2.48 -46.33 1.98
CA LYS A 5 -3.47 -45.42 2.59
C LYS A 5 -3.32 -43.99 2.05
N THR A 6 -2.10 -43.51 1.88
CA THR A 6 -1.82 -42.15 1.36
C THR A 6 -2.24 -41.99 -0.10
N ALA A 7 -1.98 -43.00 -0.95
CA ALA A 7 -2.39 -43.00 -2.35
C ALA A 7 -3.93 -43.01 -2.51
N ARG A 8 -4.65 -43.74 -1.65
CA ARG A 8 -6.12 -43.73 -1.63
C ARG A 8 -6.68 -42.37 -1.18
N LYS A 9 -6.05 -41.72 -0.20
CA LYS A 9 -6.46 -40.38 0.27
C LYS A 9 -6.26 -39.32 -0.83
N LEU A 10 -5.14 -39.38 -1.56
CA LEU A 10 -4.86 -38.47 -2.68
C LEU A 10 -5.84 -38.67 -3.85
N ARG A 11 -6.15 -39.92 -4.22
CA ARG A 11 -7.16 -40.20 -5.27
C ARG A 11 -8.54 -39.68 -4.90
N ARG A 12 -8.94 -39.76 -3.62
CA ARG A 12 -10.20 -39.19 -3.13
C ARG A 12 -10.23 -37.67 -3.20
N ILE A 13 -9.13 -37.00 -2.87
CA ILE A 13 -9.03 -35.54 -2.96
C ILE A 13 -9.13 -35.09 -4.43
N VAL A 14 -8.41 -35.75 -5.34
CA VAL A 14 -8.46 -35.43 -6.79
C VAL A 14 -9.86 -35.67 -7.36
N ALA A 15 -10.51 -36.78 -7.00
CA ALA A 15 -11.88 -37.06 -7.43
C ALA A 15 -12.88 -36.03 -6.89
N LEU A 16 -12.72 -35.59 -5.64
CA LEU A 16 -13.57 -34.56 -5.04
C LEU A 16 -13.39 -33.19 -5.72
N SER A 17 -12.14 -32.81 -6.03
CA SER A 17 -11.84 -31.57 -6.75
C SER A 17 -12.43 -31.57 -8.17
N LEU A 18 -12.31 -32.69 -8.89
CA LEU A 18 -12.91 -32.83 -10.23
C LEU A 18 -14.45 -32.77 -10.18
N PHE A 19 -15.05 -33.37 -9.16
CA PHE A 19 -16.50 -33.32 -8.94
C PHE A 19 -16.98 -31.89 -8.64
N VAL A 20 -16.27 -31.15 -7.77
CA VAL A 20 -16.59 -29.74 -7.48
C VAL A 20 -16.46 -28.86 -8.74
N CYS A 21 -15.42 -29.05 -9.54
CA CYS A 21 -15.28 -28.36 -10.82
C CYS A 21 -16.43 -28.66 -11.79
N ALA A 22 -16.86 -29.92 -11.88
CA ALA A 22 -17.99 -30.31 -12.72
C ALA A 22 -19.31 -29.69 -12.23
N CYS A 23 -19.55 -29.63 -10.92
CA CYS A 23 -20.72 -28.96 -10.34
C CYS A 23 -20.72 -27.44 -10.62
N ILE A 24 -19.56 -26.78 -10.54
CA ILE A 24 -19.44 -25.35 -10.85
C ILE A 24 -19.72 -25.09 -12.33
N LEU A 25 -19.18 -25.93 -13.23
CA LEU A 25 -19.44 -25.83 -14.67
C LEU A 25 -20.92 -26.05 -15.00
N LEU A 26 -21.56 -27.04 -14.38
CA LEU A 26 -23.00 -27.29 -14.52
C LEU A 26 -23.84 -26.13 -13.98
N PHE A 27 -23.43 -25.52 -12.87
CA PHE A 27 -24.11 -24.37 -12.29
C PHE A 27 -24.00 -23.14 -13.20
N ILE A 28 -22.82 -22.90 -13.79
CA ILE A 28 -22.61 -21.81 -14.77
C ILE A 28 -23.44 -22.06 -16.04
N SER A 29 -23.44 -23.29 -16.57
CA SER A 29 -24.26 -23.61 -17.75
C SER A 29 -25.76 -23.51 -17.48
N ALA A 30 -26.23 -23.92 -16.29
CA ALA A 30 -27.62 -23.76 -15.89
C ALA A 30 -27.99 -22.27 -15.76
N LYS A 31 -27.09 -21.44 -15.22
CA LYS A 31 -27.31 -19.99 -15.12
C LYS A 31 -27.46 -19.32 -16.49
N LEU A 32 -26.71 -19.80 -17.50
CA LEU A 32 -26.80 -19.33 -18.88
C LEU A 32 -28.07 -19.81 -19.61
N LEU A 33 -28.62 -20.97 -19.23
CA LEU A 33 -29.82 -21.55 -19.86
C LEU A 33 -31.13 -21.03 -19.24
N PHE A 34 -31.15 -20.68 -17.95
CA PHE A 34 -32.38 -20.33 -17.23
C PHE A 34 -32.57 -18.83 -16.94
N PHE A 35 -31.57 -17.98 -17.21
CA PHE A 35 -31.70 -16.52 -17.08
C PHE A 35 -31.41 -15.85 -18.42
N PRO A 36 -32.44 -15.54 -19.23
CA PRO A 36 -32.25 -14.71 -20.41
C PRO A 36 -31.78 -13.32 -19.97
N SER A 37 -30.76 -12.83 -20.68
CA SER A 37 -30.11 -11.53 -20.61
C SER A 37 -30.98 -10.39 -20.06
N VAL A 38 -30.67 -9.93 -18.84
CA VAL A 38 -30.80 -8.51 -18.53
C VAL A 38 -29.50 -7.88 -19.05
N GLN A 39 -29.62 -7.00 -20.04
CA GLN A 39 -28.52 -6.12 -20.48
C GLN A 39 -28.25 -5.09 -19.36
N GLU A 40 -27.55 -5.52 -18.31
CA GLU A 40 -26.79 -4.60 -17.48
C GLU A 40 -25.36 -4.59 -18.01
N GLU A 41 -24.84 -3.39 -18.33
CA GLU A 41 -23.41 -3.24 -18.62
C GLU A 41 -22.60 -3.83 -17.46
N PRO A 42 -21.61 -4.70 -17.73
CA PRO A 42 -20.84 -5.32 -16.66
C PRO A 42 -20.17 -4.23 -15.81
N PRO A 43 -20.29 -4.27 -14.47
CA PRO A 43 -19.64 -3.29 -13.61
C PRO A 43 -18.14 -3.25 -13.91
N LYS A 44 -17.56 -2.05 -14.05
CA LYS A 44 -16.15 -1.78 -14.44
C LYS A 44 -15.08 -2.54 -13.63
N HIS A 45 -15.45 -3.19 -12.54
CA HIS A 45 -14.60 -4.11 -11.76
C HIS A 45 -14.36 -5.46 -12.45
N ILE A 46 -15.22 -5.88 -13.38
CA ILE A 46 -15.06 -7.11 -14.20
C ILE A 46 -13.91 -6.94 -15.19
N GLU A 47 -13.71 -5.76 -15.79
CA GLU A 47 -12.55 -5.49 -16.68
C GLU A 47 -11.18 -5.59 -15.98
N VAL A 48 -11.14 -5.41 -14.65
CA VAL A 48 -9.89 -5.53 -13.87
C VAL A 48 -9.59 -7.01 -13.60
N PHE A 49 -10.63 -7.81 -13.34
CA PHE A 49 -10.52 -9.26 -13.21
C PHE A 49 -10.14 -9.88 -14.56
N ASP A 50 -10.76 -9.44 -15.66
CA ASP A 50 -10.44 -9.89 -17.01
C ASP A 50 -9.03 -9.50 -17.41
N ARG A 51 -8.54 -8.28 -17.09
CA ARG A 51 -7.13 -7.91 -17.34
C ARG A 51 -6.14 -8.72 -16.49
N TYR A 52 -6.51 -9.06 -15.26
CA TYR A 52 -5.68 -9.91 -14.42
C TYR A 52 -5.64 -11.35 -14.97
N TRP A 53 -6.79 -11.90 -15.36
CA TRP A 53 -6.91 -13.21 -15.98
C TRP A 53 -6.22 -13.28 -17.34
N LEU A 54 -6.38 -12.28 -18.21
CA LEU A 54 -5.68 -12.16 -19.49
C LEU A 54 -4.16 -12.14 -19.28
N ARG A 55 -3.64 -11.35 -18.32
CA ARG A 55 -2.21 -11.38 -17.98
C ARG A 55 -1.77 -12.72 -17.40
N LEU A 56 -2.63 -13.39 -16.63
CA LEU A 56 -2.36 -14.72 -16.11
C LEU A 56 -2.30 -15.75 -17.25
N GLN A 57 -3.24 -15.65 -18.19
CA GLN A 57 -3.38 -16.50 -19.37
C GLN A 57 -2.18 -16.31 -20.30
N GLU A 58 -1.82 -15.06 -20.66
CA GLU A 58 -0.63 -14.73 -21.45
C GLU A 58 0.64 -15.24 -20.80
N LYS A 59 0.73 -15.19 -19.47
CA LYS A 59 1.88 -15.71 -18.72
C LYS A 59 1.90 -17.23 -18.68
N ILE A 60 0.73 -17.88 -18.59
CA ILE A 60 0.58 -19.34 -18.70
C ILE A 60 0.95 -19.79 -20.12
N ASP A 61 0.51 -19.09 -21.15
CA ASP A 61 0.81 -19.38 -22.55
C ASP A 61 2.27 -19.13 -22.88
N TRP A 62 2.88 -18.08 -22.31
CA TRP A 62 4.33 -17.84 -22.39
C TRP A 62 5.13 -18.95 -21.69
N LEU A 63 4.68 -19.41 -20.51
CA LEU A 63 5.29 -20.56 -19.80
C LEU A 63 5.06 -21.88 -20.55
N ALA A 64 3.92 -22.03 -21.22
CA ALA A 64 3.60 -23.19 -22.05
C ALA A 64 4.44 -23.21 -23.33
N LYS A 65 4.75 -22.05 -23.93
CA LYS A 65 5.70 -21.91 -25.05
C LYS A 65 7.15 -22.19 -24.61
N GLN A 66 7.52 -21.88 -23.37
CA GLN A 66 8.83 -22.22 -22.81
C GLN A 66 8.99 -23.73 -22.50
N ARG A 67 7.90 -24.51 -22.57
CA ARG A 67 7.85 -25.95 -22.26
C ARG A 67 8.62 -26.82 -23.26
N GLU A 68 8.99 -26.28 -24.42
CA GLU A 68 9.80 -26.99 -25.42
C GLU A 68 11.31 -26.99 -25.12
N SER A 69 11.80 -26.30 -24.08
CA SER A 69 13.25 -26.19 -23.85
C SER A 69 13.76 -26.46 -22.43
N LYS A 70 12.93 -26.81 -21.45
CA LYS A 70 13.39 -27.01 -20.06
C LYS A 70 12.77 -28.21 -19.36
N SER A 71 13.60 -28.94 -18.63
CA SER A 71 13.28 -30.24 -18.05
C SER A 71 12.23 -30.14 -16.93
N ALA A 72 11.55 -31.24 -16.62
CA ALA A 72 10.60 -31.32 -15.51
C ALA A 72 11.22 -30.92 -14.14
N LYS A 73 12.56 -31.04 -13.99
CA LYS A 73 13.30 -30.53 -12.81
C LYS A 73 13.33 -29.01 -12.75
N ASP A 74 13.43 -28.32 -13.90
CA ASP A 74 13.44 -26.85 -13.98
C ASP A 74 12.05 -26.27 -13.70
N PHE A 75 10.99 -26.93 -14.16
CA PHE A 75 9.61 -26.61 -13.81
C PHE A 75 9.31 -26.84 -12.32
N LEU A 76 9.84 -27.92 -11.74
CA LEU A 76 9.70 -28.19 -10.30
C LEU A 76 10.48 -27.19 -9.44
N TRP A 77 11.64 -26.71 -9.92
CA TRP A 77 12.42 -25.66 -9.27
C TRP A 77 11.74 -24.28 -9.37
N LEU A 78 11.23 -23.90 -10.55
CA LEU A 78 10.47 -22.67 -10.76
C LEU A 78 9.16 -22.66 -9.98
N SER A 79 8.41 -23.77 -10.00
CA SER A 79 7.17 -23.89 -9.22
C SER A 79 7.45 -23.89 -7.72
N LYS A 80 8.49 -24.59 -7.22
CA LYS A 80 8.90 -24.45 -5.80
C LYS A 80 9.29 -23.02 -5.45
N ARG A 81 9.95 -22.28 -6.34
CA ARG A 81 10.30 -20.86 -6.10
C ARG A 81 9.10 -19.90 -6.17
N THR A 82 8.00 -20.32 -6.81
CA THR A 82 6.77 -19.52 -7.00
C THR A 82 5.66 -19.91 -6.01
N LEU A 83 5.65 -21.16 -5.54
CA LEU A 83 4.72 -21.77 -4.58
C LEU A 83 5.37 -22.15 -3.25
N GLU A 84 6.63 -21.78 -3.02
CA GLU A 84 7.07 -21.45 -1.67
C GLU A 84 6.12 -20.36 -1.21
N LEU A 85 5.07 -20.81 -0.52
CA LEU A 85 4.35 -20.07 0.50
C LEU A 85 5.45 -19.38 1.30
N ARG A 86 5.82 -18.15 0.88
CA ARG A 86 6.64 -17.28 1.71
C ARG A 86 5.92 -17.35 3.03
N PRO A 87 6.58 -17.84 4.09
CA PRO A 87 5.91 -17.98 5.36
C PRO A 87 5.23 -16.65 5.64
N LEU A 88 4.01 -16.70 6.18
CA LEU A 88 3.22 -15.51 6.55
C LEU A 88 4.07 -14.48 7.35
N SER A 89 5.19 -14.93 7.90
CA SER A 89 6.30 -14.20 8.54
C SER A 89 7.03 -13.14 7.70
N ASN A 90 6.46 -12.57 6.64
CA ASN A 90 7.14 -11.53 5.83
C ASN A 90 6.18 -10.51 5.18
N ARG A 91 4.93 -10.41 5.69
CA ARG A 91 3.98 -9.38 5.27
C ARG A 91 4.14 -8.13 6.12
N THR A 92 4.46 -7.00 5.50
CA THR A 92 4.71 -5.73 6.21
C THR A 92 3.81 -4.63 5.66
N VAL A 93 3.19 -3.87 6.57
CA VAL A 93 2.40 -2.69 6.22
C VAL A 93 2.88 -1.47 6.99
N PHE A 94 2.99 -0.36 6.26
CA PHE A 94 3.15 0.97 6.82
C PHE A 94 1.85 1.73 6.57
N LEU A 95 1.10 2.00 7.63
CA LEU A 95 -0.01 2.96 7.55
C LEU A 95 0.59 4.36 7.55
N THR A 96 0.27 5.16 6.54
CA THR A 96 0.80 6.51 6.40
C THR A 96 -0.32 7.53 6.19
N PHE A 97 -0.21 8.67 6.86
CA PHE A 97 -1.18 9.77 6.78
C PHE A 97 -0.47 11.06 6.38
N ASP A 98 -0.98 11.72 5.34
CA ASP A 98 -0.45 12.98 4.83
C ASP A 98 -1.36 14.17 5.21
N ASP A 99 -0.79 15.37 5.14
CA ASP A 99 -1.42 16.70 5.29
C ASP A 99 -1.79 17.16 6.70
N GLY A 100 -1.71 16.29 7.71
CA GLY A 100 -1.95 16.67 9.10
C GLY A 100 -0.79 17.46 9.75
N PRO A 101 -0.89 17.71 11.08
CA PRO A 101 -2.04 17.41 11.93
C PRO A 101 -3.28 18.25 11.59
N SER A 102 -4.45 17.81 12.03
CA SER A 102 -5.71 18.56 11.96
C SER A 102 -6.66 18.13 13.08
N GLY A 103 -7.88 18.69 13.11
CA GLY A 103 -8.96 18.20 13.98
C GLY A 103 -9.35 16.72 13.74
N THR A 104 -8.98 16.13 12.60
CA THR A 104 -9.19 14.70 12.33
C THR A 104 -8.16 13.82 13.05
N THR A 105 -6.91 14.27 13.18
CA THR A 105 -5.78 13.47 13.67
C THR A 105 -6.03 12.80 15.02
N PRO A 106 -6.61 13.46 16.05
CA PRO A 106 -6.91 12.80 17.32
C PRO A 106 -7.82 11.57 17.19
N ARG A 107 -8.79 11.61 16.28
CA ARG A 107 -9.72 10.48 16.05
C ARG A 107 -9.03 9.31 15.37
N ILE A 108 -8.06 9.58 14.48
CA ILE A 108 -7.21 8.55 13.88
C ILE A 108 -6.34 7.89 14.95
N LEU A 109 -5.73 8.70 15.83
CA LEU A 109 -4.94 8.18 16.97
C LEU A 109 -5.79 7.26 17.85
N ASP A 110 -7.03 7.65 18.16
CA ASP A 110 -7.94 6.81 18.97
C ASP A 110 -8.22 5.46 18.30
N VAL A 111 -8.44 5.44 16.97
CA VAL A 111 -8.61 4.18 16.21
C VAL A 111 -7.34 3.33 16.22
N LEU A 112 -6.17 3.93 16.00
CA LEU A 112 -4.89 3.22 16.01
C LEU A 112 -4.59 2.61 17.39
N LYS A 113 -4.85 3.38 18.46
CA LYS A 113 -4.72 2.95 19.85
C LYS A 113 -5.66 1.80 20.18
N ALA A 114 -6.94 1.91 19.82
CA ALA A 114 -7.93 0.85 20.03
C ALA A 114 -7.55 -0.46 19.32
N ASN A 115 -6.81 -0.35 18.22
CA ASN A 115 -6.33 -1.50 17.46
C ASN A 115 -4.91 -1.97 17.86
N GLY A 116 -4.22 -1.28 18.77
CA GLY A 116 -2.85 -1.62 19.16
C GLY A 116 -1.84 -1.55 18.02
N VAL A 117 -2.05 -0.68 17.02
CA VAL A 117 -1.15 -0.51 15.87
C VAL A 117 -0.51 0.88 15.86
N LYS A 118 0.67 1.01 15.25
CA LYS A 118 1.37 2.27 15.05
C LYS A 118 1.36 2.65 13.56
N ALA A 119 1.64 3.92 13.29
CA ALA A 119 1.55 4.52 11.96
C ALA A 119 2.61 5.61 11.80
N THR A 120 2.78 6.10 10.57
CA THR A 120 3.65 7.25 10.26
C THR A 120 2.82 8.41 9.73
N PHE A 121 3.06 9.61 10.24
CA PHE A 121 2.37 10.83 9.83
C PHE A 121 3.37 11.71 9.08
N PHE A 122 3.11 12.00 7.81
CA PHE A 122 3.82 12.99 7.01
C PHE A 122 3.11 14.32 7.20
N THR A 123 3.61 15.14 8.12
CA THR A 123 2.93 16.36 8.56
C THR A 123 3.42 17.58 7.80
N LEU A 124 2.51 18.52 7.54
CA LEU A 124 2.85 19.83 7.01
C LEU A 124 3.40 20.74 8.11
N GLY A 125 4.57 21.34 7.88
CA GLY A 125 5.19 22.25 8.85
C GLY A 125 4.26 23.38 9.30
N LEU A 126 3.46 23.94 8.38
CA LEU A 126 2.45 24.94 8.73
C LEU A 126 1.42 24.44 9.77
N GLN A 127 0.98 23.20 9.65
CA GLN A 127 0.04 22.58 10.58
C GLN A 127 0.72 22.19 11.90
N VAL A 128 2.00 21.81 11.85
CA VAL A 128 2.80 21.54 13.05
C VAL A 128 2.95 22.79 13.91
N ASP A 129 3.22 23.94 13.30
CA ASP A 129 3.36 25.22 14.02
C ASP A 129 2.04 25.64 14.69
N ASP A 130 0.90 25.39 14.03
CA ASP A 130 -0.43 25.72 14.56
C ASP A 130 -0.91 24.72 15.64
N MET A 131 -0.63 23.43 15.47
CA MET A 131 -1.12 22.36 16.33
C MET A 131 -0.01 21.49 16.96
N PRO A 132 1.01 22.08 17.62
CA PRO A 132 2.17 21.34 18.09
C PRO A 132 1.81 20.34 19.21
N SER A 133 0.72 20.56 19.94
CA SER A 133 0.20 19.63 20.95
C SER A 133 -0.26 18.30 20.35
N ILE A 134 -0.87 18.32 19.16
CA ILE A 134 -1.28 17.10 18.45
C ILE A 134 -0.05 16.34 18.00
N VAL A 135 0.98 17.02 17.47
CA VAL A 135 2.23 16.38 17.05
C VAL A 135 2.94 15.70 18.23
N ARG A 136 2.97 16.34 19.40
CA ARG A 136 3.46 15.70 20.63
C ARG A 136 2.64 14.46 21.00
N LYS A 137 1.31 14.51 20.87
CA LYS A 137 0.45 13.34 21.10
C LYS A 137 0.80 12.18 20.15
N ILE A 138 1.00 12.46 18.86
CA ILE A 138 1.43 11.45 17.86
C ILE A 138 2.71 10.73 18.33
N VAL A 139 3.75 11.49 18.69
CA VAL A 139 5.03 10.91 19.14
C VAL A 139 4.91 10.20 20.49
N ASN A 140 4.19 10.77 21.45
CA ASN A 140 3.99 10.17 22.79
C ASN A 140 3.21 8.85 22.73
N GLU A 141 2.33 8.69 21.74
CA GLU A 141 1.64 7.43 21.49
C GLU A 141 2.49 6.44 20.66
N GLY A 142 3.75 6.76 20.35
CA GLY A 142 4.69 5.85 19.69
C GLY A 142 4.53 5.76 18.17
N HIS A 143 3.89 6.76 17.55
CA HIS A 143 3.84 6.89 16.10
C HIS A 143 5.06 7.67 15.58
N CYS A 144 5.37 7.51 14.29
CA CYS A 144 6.44 8.25 13.64
C CYS A 144 5.89 9.56 13.03
N VAL A 145 6.62 10.66 13.15
CA VAL A 145 6.33 11.93 12.47
C VAL A 145 7.46 12.23 11.49
N LEU A 146 7.12 12.48 10.24
CA LEU A 146 8.01 12.82 9.14
C LEU A 146 7.49 14.07 8.41
N SER A 147 8.31 14.69 7.57
CA SER A 147 7.94 15.92 6.88
C SER A 147 7.18 15.65 5.56
N HIS A 148 6.12 16.42 5.33
CA HIS A 148 5.43 16.55 4.04
C HIS A 148 5.69 17.90 3.36
N GLY A 149 6.80 18.56 3.70
CA GLY A 149 7.03 19.97 3.37
C GLY A 149 6.31 20.90 4.34
N TYR A 150 6.47 22.21 4.15
CA TYR A 150 5.89 23.21 5.04
C TYR A 150 4.53 23.69 4.54
N SER A 151 4.42 24.04 3.26
CA SER A 151 3.27 24.77 2.71
C SER A 151 2.36 23.99 1.75
N HIS A 152 2.73 22.76 1.36
CA HIS A 152 2.04 21.96 0.33
C HIS A 152 1.91 22.69 -1.03
N ARG A 153 2.92 23.48 -1.40
CA ARG A 153 2.95 24.26 -2.64
C ARG A 153 3.73 23.58 -3.75
N TYR A 154 3.04 23.14 -4.79
CA TYR A 154 3.67 22.47 -5.94
C TYR A 154 4.55 23.40 -6.79
N ASP A 155 4.32 24.71 -6.75
CA ASP A 155 5.12 25.67 -7.49
C ASP A 155 6.56 25.79 -6.97
N LEU A 156 6.80 25.44 -5.70
CA LEU A 156 8.15 25.41 -5.11
C LEU A 156 9.08 24.43 -5.80
N TYR A 157 8.56 23.35 -6.38
CA TYR A 157 9.35 22.39 -7.17
C TYR A 157 10.00 23.01 -8.42
N ASN A 158 9.57 24.20 -8.84
CA ASN A 158 10.18 24.95 -9.94
C ASN A 158 11.30 25.90 -9.49
N ASP A 159 11.55 25.99 -8.18
CA ASP A 159 12.54 26.86 -7.52
C ASP A 159 13.27 26.05 -6.41
N PRO A 160 14.29 25.24 -6.78
CA PRO A 160 14.94 24.32 -5.84
C PRO A 160 15.45 24.96 -4.54
N PRO A 161 16.06 26.17 -4.53
CA PRO A 161 16.39 26.86 -3.29
C PRO A 161 15.20 27.02 -2.34
N LYS A 162 14.06 27.53 -2.83
CA LYS A 162 12.85 27.69 -2.01
C LYS A 162 12.23 26.36 -1.59
N PHE A 163 12.32 25.35 -2.44
CA PHE A 163 11.92 23.99 -2.06
C PHE A 163 12.71 23.49 -0.85
N PHE A 164 14.04 23.70 -0.81
CA PHE A 164 14.83 23.30 0.34
C PHE A 164 14.55 24.15 1.59
N GLU A 165 14.30 25.45 1.44
CA GLU A 165 13.84 26.30 2.55
C GLU A 165 12.52 25.78 3.16
N ASP A 166 11.57 25.38 2.32
CA ASP A 166 10.29 24.79 2.74
C ASP A 166 10.49 23.46 3.48
N VAL A 167 11.36 22.58 2.98
CA VAL A 167 11.69 21.30 3.64
C VAL A 167 12.39 21.51 4.98
N ASP A 168 13.43 22.36 5.02
CA ASP A 168 14.22 22.63 6.23
C ASP A 168 13.34 23.28 7.31
N ARG A 169 12.45 24.20 6.92
CA ARG A 169 11.48 24.81 7.84
C ARG A 169 10.52 23.77 8.42
N ALA A 170 9.97 22.87 7.60
CA ALA A 170 9.07 21.82 8.08
C ALA A 170 9.76 20.87 9.06
N MET A 171 11.01 20.46 8.79
CA MET A 171 11.78 19.62 9.71
C MET A 171 12.08 20.36 11.03
N SER A 172 12.32 21.67 10.96
CA SER A 172 12.51 22.53 12.14
C SER A 172 11.23 22.64 12.97
N SER A 173 10.06 22.82 12.34
CA SER A 173 8.76 22.81 13.02
C SER A 173 8.52 21.50 13.77
N ILE A 174 8.81 20.35 13.14
CA ILE A 174 8.70 19.03 13.80
C ILE A 174 9.67 18.93 14.99
N MET A 175 10.92 19.37 14.82
CA MET A 175 11.91 19.37 15.90
C MET A 175 11.48 20.25 17.07
N ASN A 176 10.97 21.45 16.80
CA ASN A 176 10.48 22.39 17.81
C ASN A 176 9.26 21.83 18.57
N ALA A 177 8.33 21.20 17.86
CA ALA A 177 7.14 20.62 18.48
C ALA A 177 7.46 19.39 19.36
N THR A 178 8.41 18.56 18.95
CA THR A 178 8.66 17.24 19.55
C THR A 178 9.93 17.14 20.40
N GLY A 179 10.84 18.12 20.29
CA GLY A 179 12.18 18.07 20.87
C GLY A 179 13.13 17.07 20.20
N LYS A 180 12.72 16.44 19.07
CA LYS A 180 13.51 15.42 18.36
C LYS A 180 13.65 15.77 16.89
N LYS A 181 14.87 15.64 16.37
CA LYS A 181 15.10 15.77 14.93
C LYS A 181 14.33 14.65 14.21
N PRO A 182 13.48 14.96 13.21
CA PRO A 182 12.81 13.93 12.42
C PRO A 182 13.82 13.08 11.66
N LEU A 183 13.46 11.82 11.40
CA LEU A 183 14.26 10.95 10.54
C LEU A 183 14.38 11.56 9.13
N PRO A 184 15.45 11.24 8.37
CA PRO A 184 15.71 11.83 7.07
C PRO A 184 14.84 11.19 5.97
N TYR A 185 13.52 11.21 6.18
CA TYR A 185 12.51 10.75 5.25
C TYR A 185 11.46 11.85 5.08
N VAL A 186 11.12 12.14 3.83
CA VAL A 186 10.03 13.06 3.47
C VAL A 186 9.07 12.35 2.53
N ARG A 187 7.84 12.85 2.44
CA ARG A 187 6.98 12.56 1.29
C ARG A 187 6.75 13.86 0.56
N LEU A 188 6.94 13.85 -0.76
CA LEU A 188 6.72 15.04 -1.58
C LEU A 188 5.21 15.24 -1.80
N PRO A 189 4.65 16.44 -1.57
CA PRO A 189 3.31 16.79 -2.02
C PRO A 189 3.03 16.36 -3.47
N GLY A 190 2.04 15.49 -3.66
CA GLY A 190 1.67 14.91 -4.96
C GLY A 190 2.58 13.75 -5.46
N GLY A 191 3.58 13.34 -4.68
CA GLY A 191 4.51 12.25 -4.99
C GLY A 191 5.58 12.58 -6.04
N ALA A 192 6.58 11.71 -6.19
CA ALA A 192 7.71 11.88 -7.10
C ALA A 192 7.35 11.75 -8.60
N ASN A 193 6.10 11.39 -8.91
CA ASN A 193 5.54 11.39 -10.26
C ASN A 193 4.61 12.59 -10.53
N ASN A 194 4.61 13.60 -9.65
CA ASN A 194 3.83 14.82 -9.85
C ASN A 194 4.18 15.45 -11.22
N GLN A 195 3.14 15.74 -12.01
CA GLN A 195 3.26 16.29 -13.37
C GLN A 195 3.13 17.81 -13.41
N TYR A 196 2.78 18.44 -12.28
CA TYR A 196 2.69 19.89 -12.17
C TYR A 196 4.05 20.61 -12.41
N PRO A 197 5.17 20.19 -11.79
CA PRO A 197 6.42 20.92 -11.93
C PRO A 197 7.15 20.62 -13.24
N ARG A 198 8.04 21.54 -13.64
CA ARG A 198 8.98 21.31 -14.74
C ARG A 198 9.88 20.14 -14.37
N LYS A 199 9.92 19.11 -15.23
CA LYS A 199 10.68 17.87 -14.99
C LYS A 199 12.12 18.12 -14.54
N LYS A 200 12.84 19.02 -15.20
CA LYS A 200 14.24 19.34 -14.88
C LYS A 200 14.39 19.86 -13.44
N SER A 201 13.61 20.86 -13.06
CA SER A 201 13.65 21.45 -11.71
C SER A 201 13.22 20.44 -10.63
N PHE A 202 12.23 19.59 -10.93
CA PHE A 202 11.81 18.56 -9.98
C PHE A 202 12.86 17.45 -9.81
N ASP A 203 13.57 17.07 -10.88
CA ASP A 203 14.71 16.15 -10.80
C ASP A 203 15.87 16.77 -10.00
N GLU A 204 16.11 18.08 -10.09
CA GLU A 204 17.07 18.79 -9.24
C GLU A 204 16.66 18.76 -7.76
N CYS A 205 15.38 18.99 -7.45
CA CYS A 205 14.85 18.87 -6.08
C CYS A 205 15.08 17.46 -5.52
N LYS A 206 14.69 16.41 -6.27
CA LYS A 206 14.88 15.01 -5.86
C LYS A 206 16.36 14.67 -5.65
N LYS A 207 17.24 15.05 -6.57
CA LYS A 207 18.69 14.83 -6.42
C LYS A 207 19.26 15.57 -5.22
N GLY A 208 18.84 16.82 -4.99
CA GLY A 208 19.31 17.59 -3.86
C GLY A 208 18.85 17.04 -2.51
N LEU A 209 17.68 16.42 -2.41
CA LEU A 209 17.30 15.65 -1.21
C LEU A 209 18.28 14.50 -0.95
N LEU A 210 18.59 13.71 -1.98
CA LEU A 210 19.53 12.58 -1.85
C LEU A 210 20.94 13.05 -1.48
N ASN A 211 21.40 14.19 -2.02
CA ASN A 211 22.69 14.80 -1.65
C ASN A 211 22.71 15.32 -0.20
N ARG A 212 21.55 15.50 0.43
CA ARG A 212 21.38 15.87 1.85
C ARG A 212 21.09 14.65 2.73
N ASP A 213 21.27 13.44 2.20
CA ASP A 213 20.92 12.15 2.83
C ASP A 213 19.44 12.03 3.22
N ILE A 214 18.55 12.77 2.55
CA ILE A 214 17.10 12.72 2.76
C ILE A 214 16.46 11.84 1.70
N SER A 215 15.79 10.78 2.14
CA SER A 215 15.01 9.90 1.28
C SER A 215 13.59 10.43 1.07
N TYR A 216 13.05 10.31 -0.14
CA TYR A 216 11.62 10.58 -0.41
C TYR A 216 10.84 9.27 -0.52
N VAL A 217 9.67 9.23 0.13
CA VAL A 217 8.81 8.05 0.33
C VAL A 217 7.56 8.13 -0.53
N GLU A 218 7.28 7.04 -1.25
CA GLU A 218 6.07 6.85 -2.07
C GLU A 218 5.09 5.89 -1.40
N TRP A 219 4.05 5.48 -2.12
CA TRP A 219 3.07 4.48 -1.73
C TRP A 219 2.79 3.50 -2.88
N ASN A 220 2.29 2.31 -2.54
CA ASN A 220 1.80 1.32 -3.52
C ASN A 220 0.39 0.80 -3.20
N ALA A 221 -0.20 1.27 -2.09
CA ALA A 221 -1.60 1.12 -1.76
C ALA A 221 -2.16 2.51 -1.46
N SER A 222 -3.36 2.81 -1.94
CA SER A 222 -4.04 4.08 -1.73
C SER A 222 -5.43 3.80 -1.18
N MET A 223 -5.87 4.61 -0.23
CA MET A 223 -7.27 4.62 0.18
C MET A 223 -8.14 5.46 -0.77
N ASP A 224 -7.53 6.25 -1.66
CA ASP A 224 -8.18 7.19 -2.57
C ASP A 224 -9.07 8.21 -1.86
N ASP A 225 -8.63 8.64 -0.66
CA ASP A 225 -9.32 9.61 0.18
C ASP A 225 -8.97 11.08 -0.17
N SER A 226 -8.07 11.32 -1.12
CA SER A 226 -7.71 12.65 -1.64
C SER A 226 -8.35 13.00 -2.98
N THR A 227 -9.16 12.12 -3.57
CA THR A 227 -9.74 12.39 -4.90
C THR A 227 -10.94 13.33 -4.82
N PHE A 228 -11.20 14.08 -5.89
CA PHE A 228 -12.42 14.90 -6.02
C PHE A 228 -13.70 14.05 -6.15
N ARG A 229 -13.58 12.75 -6.40
CA ARG A 229 -14.72 11.84 -6.50
C ARG A 229 -15.16 11.42 -5.11
N LYS A 230 -16.46 11.55 -4.81
CA LYS A 230 -17.02 11.06 -3.54
C LYS A 230 -17.08 9.53 -3.55
N HIS A 231 -16.01 8.90 -3.08
CA HIS A 231 -15.99 7.47 -2.87
C HIS A 231 -16.79 7.07 -1.64
N THR A 232 -17.32 5.85 -1.64
CA THR A 232 -17.98 5.27 -0.47
C THR A 232 -16.94 4.71 0.49
N ARG A 233 -17.33 4.57 1.77
CA ARG A 233 -16.51 3.92 2.80
C ARG A 233 -16.01 2.54 2.35
N ASN A 234 -16.91 1.72 1.80
CA ASN A 234 -16.59 0.34 1.40
C ASN A 234 -15.59 0.30 0.25
N TYR A 235 -15.73 1.20 -0.74
CA TYR A 235 -14.75 1.31 -1.82
C TYR A 235 -13.34 1.59 -1.28
N MET A 236 -13.22 2.54 -0.34
CA MET A 236 -11.92 2.91 0.25
C MET A 236 -11.26 1.73 0.97
N ILE A 237 -12.06 0.94 1.71
CA ILE A 237 -11.59 -0.27 2.39
C ILE A 237 -11.12 -1.31 1.37
N GLU A 238 -11.98 -1.62 0.39
CA GLU A 238 -11.70 -2.61 -0.65
C GLU A 238 -10.45 -2.26 -1.46
N ASN A 239 -10.26 -0.99 -1.78
CA ASN A 239 -9.10 -0.53 -2.55
C ASN A 239 -7.79 -0.87 -1.84
N VAL A 240 -7.69 -0.60 -0.53
CA VAL A 240 -6.51 -0.95 0.27
C VAL A 240 -6.35 -2.48 0.36
N LEU A 241 -7.43 -3.20 0.70
CA LEU A 241 -7.36 -4.64 0.90
C LEU A 241 -7.04 -5.42 -0.38
N LEU A 242 -7.49 -4.94 -1.55
CA LEU A 242 -7.11 -5.53 -2.85
C LEU A 242 -5.61 -5.38 -3.12
N LYS A 243 -5.01 -4.23 -2.80
CA LYS A 243 -3.56 -4.03 -2.91
C LYS A 243 -2.80 -4.93 -1.92
N ALA A 244 -3.32 -5.09 -0.71
CA ALA A 244 -2.76 -5.96 0.33
C ALA A 244 -2.83 -7.46 -0.02
N LYS A 245 -3.86 -7.90 -0.76
CA LYS A 245 -3.94 -9.28 -1.27
C LYS A 245 -2.83 -9.56 -2.30
N ALA A 246 -2.53 -8.59 -3.16
CA ALA A 246 -1.56 -8.74 -4.25
C ALA A 246 -0.09 -8.54 -3.82
N ASN A 247 0.16 -7.93 -2.65
CA ASN A 247 1.51 -7.52 -2.23
C ASN A 247 1.78 -7.93 -0.78
N SER A 248 3.00 -8.41 -0.50
CA SER A 248 3.44 -8.69 0.89
C SER A 248 4.17 -7.51 1.55
N PHE A 249 4.29 -6.38 0.86
CA PHE A 249 4.94 -5.19 1.42
C PHE A 249 4.23 -3.97 0.87
N ILE A 250 3.50 -3.26 1.72
CA ILE A 250 2.70 -2.11 1.31
C ILE A 250 2.94 -0.89 2.19
N ILE A 251 2.95 0.27 1.55
CA ILE A 251 2.85 1.57 2.21
C ILE A 251 1.51 2.14 1.75
N VAL A 252 0.60 2.34 2.70
CA VAL A 252 -0.77 2.78 2.46
C VAL A 252 -0.82 4.30 2.57
N LEU A 253 -1.15 4.99 1.48
CA LEU A 253 -1.46 6.42 1.50
C LEU A 253 -2.90 6.64 1.97
N MET A 254 -3.02 7.47 3.00
CA MET A 254 -4.24 8.07 3.54
C MET A 254 -3.94 9.52 3.91
N HIS A 255 -4.95 10.29 4.29
CA HIS A 255 -4.79 11.68 4.70
C HIS A 255 -5.49 11.92 6.04
N ASP A 256 -4.85 12.70 6.91
CA ASP A 256 -5.42 13.15 8.18
C ASP A 256 -5.70 14.66 8.22
N SER A 257 -5.82 15.29 7.05
CA SER A 257 -6.32 16.66 6.91
C SER A 257 -7.76 16.83 7.42
N ALA A 258 -8.19 18.09 7.55
CA ALA A 258 -9.55 18.41 7.99
C ALA A 258 -10.61 17.78 7.05
N GLY A 259 -11.71 17.29 7.61
CA GLY A 259 -12.81 16.71 6.85
C GLY A 259 -12.65 15.24 6.44
N LYS A 260 -11.57 14.56 6.84
CA LYS A 260 -11.32 13.13 6.55
C LYS A 260 -12.09 12.16 7.45
N GLY A 261 -13.35 12.49 7.76
CA GLY A 261 -14.22 11.64 8.60
C GLY A 261 -14.49 10.26 8.03
N LEU A 262 -14.47 10.12 6.69
CA LEU A 262 -14.64 8.83 6.01
C LEU A 262 -13.39 7.94 6.13
N THR A 263 -12.19 8.53 6.09
CA THR A 263 -10.93 7.85 6.40
C THR A 263 -10.97 7.29 7.83
N VAL A 264 -11.39 8.10 8.81
CA VAL A 264 -11.56 7.67 10.21
C VAL A 264 -12.49 6.47 10.33
N SER A 265 -13.64 6.50 9.63
CA SER A 265 -14.62 5.42 9.76
C SER A 265 -14.22 4.15 9.01
N ALA A 266 -13.44 4.25 7.92
CA ALA A 266 -12.92 3.11 7.15
C ALA A 266 -11.74 2.40 7.84
N LEU A 267 -10.93 3.17 8.58
CA LEU A 267 -9.66 2.70 9.14
C LEU A 267 -9.75 1.43 10.01
N PRO A 268 -10.75 1.23 10.89
CA PRO A 268 -10.86 0.00 11.68
C PRO A 268 -10.95 -1.27 10.82
N GLU A 269 -11.73 -1.24 9.73
CA GLU A 269 -11.89 -2.40 8.84
C GLU A 269 -10.65 -2.65 7.99
N VAL A 270 -9.96 -1.59 7.57
CA VAL A 270 -8.65 -1.73 6.91
C VAL A 270 -7.65 -2.41 7.85
N ILE A 271 -7.55 -1.97 9.10
CA ILE A 271 -6.63 -2.55 10.08
C ILE A 271 -6.97 -4.03 10.33
N ASN A 272 -8.24 -4.36 10.54
CA ASN A 272 -8.67 -5.73 10.76
C ASN A 272 -8.38 -6.63 9.55
N GLY A 273 -8.73 -6.19 8.34
CA GLY A 273 -8.44 -6.96 7.12
C GLY A 273 -6.94 -7.18 6.89
N LEU A 274 -6.09 -6.22 7.25
CA LEU A 274 -4.64 -6.38 7.19
C LEU A 274 -4.12 -7.36 8.27
N LYS A 275 -4.67 -7.33 9.49
CA LYS A 275 -4.35 -8.30 10.55
C LYS A 275 -4.75 -9.71 10.16
N ASP A 276 -5.94 -9.90 9.59
CA ASP A 276 -6.44 -11.20 9.11
C ASP A 276 -5.55 -11.78 8.00
N MET A 277 -4.93 -10.90 7.20
CA MET A 277 -3.94 -11.29 6.19
C MET A 277 -2.53 -11.52 6.75
N GLY A 278 -2.32 -11.36 8.06
CA GLY A 278 -1.04 -11.59 8.74
C GLY A 278 -0.01 -10.48 8.53
N PHE A 279 -0.43 -9.25 8.24
CA PHE A 279 0.49 -8.12 8.14
C PHE A 279 1.03 -7.68 9.50
N VAL A 280 2.34 -7.44 9.55
CA VAL A 280 3.01 -6.74 10.65
C VAL A 280 3.00 -5.25 10.37
N PHE A 281 2.49 -4.47 11.33
CA PHE A 281 2.41 -3.02 11.25
C PHE A 281 3.73 -2.40 11.70
N ARG A 282 4.28 -1.53 10.87
CA ARG A 282 5.58 -0.87 11.08
C ARG A 282 5.46 0.62 10.87
N THR A 283 6.41 1.36 11.42
CA THR A 283 6.60 2.79 11.19
C THR A 283 7.99 3.05 10.61
N PHE A 284 8.25 4.28 10.20
CA PHE A 284 9.62 4.63 9.80
C PHE A 284 10.59 4.70 11.00
N SER A 285 10.10 4.81 12.25
CA SER A 285 10.95 4.82 13.45
C SER A 285 11.61 3.48 13.75
N ASP A 286 11.03 2.39 13.29
CA ASP A 286 11.51 1.03 13.52
C ASP A 286 12.00 0.35 12.23
N LEU A 287 12.18 1.09 11.13
CA LEU A 287 12.56 0.56 9.82
C LEU A 287 13.91 -0.17 9.84
N SER A 288 13.90 -1.46 9.49
CA SER A 288 15.14 -2.25 9.37
C SER A 288 15.84 -2.04 8.02
N ASP A 289 17.14 -2.35 7.95
CA ASP A 289 17.91 -2.31 6.70
C ASP A 289 17.32 -3.19 5.60
N ALA A 290 16.78 -4.35 5.97
CA ALA A 290 16.13 -5.26 5.03
C ALA A 290 14.85 -4.64 4.44
N GLU A 291 14.04 -4.00 5.28
CA GLU A 291 12.83 -3.29 4.85
C GLU A 291 13.19 -2.06 3.99
N ARG A 292 14.22 -1.30 4.37
CA ARG A 292 14.73 -0.17 3.57
C ARG A 292 15.22 -0.61 2.19
N LYS A 293 16.03 -1.67 2.10
CA LYS A 293 16.46 -2.26 0.82
C LYS A 293 15.26 -2.75 -0.01
N ARG A 294 14.27 -3.33 0.65
CA ARG A 294 13.03 -3.76 -0.01
C ARG A 294 12.23 -2.58 -0.55
N MET A 295 12.07 -1.50 0.21
CA MET A 295 11.44 -0.26 -0.27
C MET A 295 12.14 0.27 -1.52
N PHE A 296 13.48 0.31 -1.51
CA PHE A 296 14.27 0.74 -2.66
C PHE A 296 14.02 -0.14 -3.90
N SER A 297 14.06 -1.47 -3.74
CA SER A 297 13.80 -2.42 -4.84
C SER A 297 12.39 -2.30 -5.44
N LEU A 298 11.41 -1.91 -4.63
CA LEU A 298 10.02 -1.71 -5.03
C LEU A 298 9.75 -0.29 -5.54
N LYS A 299 10.77 0.58 -5.58
CA LYS A 299 10.65 2.00 -5.91
C LYS A 299 9.65 2.75 -5.02
N LEU A 300 9.60 2.33 -3.75
CA LEU A 300 8.82 2.97 -2.68
C LEU A 300 9.60 4.04 -1.93
N ILE A 301 10.92 4.09 -2.13
CA ILE A 301 11.76 5.22 -1.78
C ILE A 301 12.68 5.54 -2.94
N ASN A 302 13.02 6.81 -3.11
CA ASN A 302 14.06 7.30 -4.04
C ASN A 302 13.86 6.81 -5.49
N ARG A 303 12.62 6.79 -5.96
CA ARG A 303 12.26 6.36 -7.33
C ARG A 303 12.80 7.28 -8.42
#